data_AF-A0A5E7MKT8-F1
#
_entry.id   AF-A0A5E7MKT8-F1
#
_cell.length_a   1.000
_cell.length_b   1.000
_cell.length_c   1.000
_cell.angle_alpha   90.00
_cell.angle_beta   90.00
_cell.angle_gamma   90.00
#
_symmetry.space_group_name_H-M   'P 1'
#
loop_
_entity.id
_entity.type
_entity.pdbx_description
1 polymer ?
#
loop_
_entity_poly.entity_id
_entity_poly.type
_entity_poly.pdbx_seq_one_letter_code
_entity_poly.pdbx_strand_id
1 'polypeptide(L)'
;MSMKKVTLAVLMAVALAGCGGSKDKAEKLVESSGMTKQYGNMIEMVSTGYATRYPMLEREQIRNVVRENIDPDDLKDMVVEIYADHFDNDELDLMIRANQHPEQAMAIILNSKQGRDLAQKVMTIQTTIAKDMQDAMADRDEAIVDTLDDLKDEAQG
;
A
#
# COMPACT_ATOMS: atom_id res chain seq x y z
N MET A 1 40.05 -43.16 21.75
CA MET A 1 38.66 -43.18 22.26
C MET A 1 38.22 -41.74 22.50
N SER A 2 37.09 -41.35 21.85
CA SER A 2 36.13 -40.24 22.11
C SER A 2 36.63 -38.87 22.61
N MET A 3 36.48 -37.78 21.83
CA MET A 3 35.29 -36.86 21.78
C MET A 3 34.98 -36.20 23.14
N LYS A 4 34.84 -34.88 23.32
CA LYS A 4 33.97 -33.88 22.64
C LYS A 4 34.52 -32.46 22.97
N LYS A 5 34.82 -31.58 22.01
CA LYS A 5 33.93 -30.52 21.45
C LYS A 5 32.85 -30.00 22.41
N VAL A 6 33.07 -28.82 23.01
CA VAL A 6 31.99 -27.87 23.36
C VAL A 6 32.52 -26.45 23.13
N THR A 7 32.55 -26.07 21.86
CA THR A 7 32.41 -24.67 21.43
C THR A 7 30.93 -24.46 21.18
N LEU A 8 30.44 -23.24 21.34
CA LEU A 8 29.12 -22.76 20.90
C LEU A 8 27.95 -22.98 21.89
N ALA A 9 27.73 -21.99 22.76
CA ALA A 9 26.44 -21.77 23.42
C ALA A 9 26.27 -20.28 23.77
N VAL A 10 26.40 -19.41 22.77
CA VAL A 10 25.79 -18.07 22.79
C VAL A 10 25.14 -17.86 21.41
N LEU A 11 24.05 -18.56 21.20
CA LEU A 11 23.13 -18.39 20.09
C LEU A 11 21.75 -18.46 20.72
N MET A 12 20.89 -17.51 20.36
CA MET A 12 19.51 -17.29 20.84
C MET A 12 19.35 -16.27 21.98
N ALA A 13 19.45 -14.99 21.59
CA ALA A 13 18.71 -13.91 22.24
C ALA A 13 18.36 -12.83 21.20
N VAL A 14 17.65 -13.20 20.14
CA VAL A 14 16.86 -12.27 19.31
C VAL A 14 15.53 -12.96 18.99
N ALA A 15 14.69 -13.11 20.02
CA ALA A 15 13.34 -13.66 19.89
C ALA A 15 12.28 -12.66 20.37
N LEU A 16 12.53 -11.35 20.19
CA LEU A 16 11.62 -10.27 20.59
C LEU A 16 11.37 -9.20 19.50
N ALA A 17 11.56 -9.55 18.23
CA ALA A 17 11.05 -8.74 17.09
C ALA A 17 9.75 -9.32 16.50
N GLY A 18 9.09 -10.23 17.23
CA GLY A 18 7.83 -10.85 16.83
C GLY A 18 6.64 -10.10 17.43
N CYS A 19 6.28 -8.96 16.83
CA CYS A 19 4.89 -8.45 16.79
C CYS A 19 4.74 -7.20 15.89
N GLY A 20 5.83 -6.54 15.48
CA GLY A 20 5.82 -5.41 14.54
C GLY A 20 6.38 -5.71 13.15
N GLY A 21 6.99 -6.87 12.93
CA GLY A 21 7.90 -7.10 11.78
C GLY A 21 7.35 -6.73 10.40
N SER A 22 6.13 -7.18 10.04
CA SER A 22 5.59 -6.95 8.70
C SER A 22 4.99 -5.55 8.57
N LYS A 23 4.27 -5.07 9.60
CA LYS A 23 3.72 -3.71 9.63
C LYS A 23 4.82 -2.65 9.56
N ASP A 24 5.89 -2.79 10.35
CA ASP A 24 7.04 -1.86 10.34
C ASP A 24 7.76 -1.85 8.97
N LYS A 25 7.89 -3.02 8.33
CA LYS A 25 8.52 -3.12 7.01
C LYS A 25 7.60 -2.60 5.90
N ALA A 26 6.30 -2.86 5.97
CA ALA A 26 5.32 -2.31 5.06
C ALA A 26 5.28 -0.78 5.18
N GLU A 27 5.32 -0.23 6.40
CA GLU A 27 5.45 1.20 6.63
C GLU A 27 6.69 1.77 5.95
N LYS A 28 7.86 1.17 6.17
CA LYS A 28 9.10 1.58 5.53
C LYS A 28 9.04 1.52 4.00
N LEU A 29 8.39 0.50 3.44
CA LEU A 29 8.17 0.39 2.00
C LEU A 29 7.32 1.55 1.49
N VAL A 30 6.18 1.80 2.13
CA VAL A 30 5.24 2.86 1.75
C VAL A 30 5.89 4.24 1.87
N GLU A 31 6.63 4.52 2.94
CA GLU A 31 7.38 5.77 3.11
C GLU A 31 8.42 5.98 2.01
N SER A 32 9.11 4.91 1.63
CA SER A 32 10.14 4.97 0.58
C SER A 32 9.57 5.02 -0.84
N SER A 33 8.29 4.69 -1.04
CA SER A 33 7.63 4.69 -2.36
C SER A 33 7.33 6.09 -2.90
N GLY A 34 7.40 7.11 -2.04
CA GLY A 34 7.04 8.48 -2.38
C GLY A 34 5.54 8.71 -2.47
N MET A 35 4.72 7.86 -1.86
CA MET A 35 3.26 7.93 -1.89
C MET A 35 2.70 9.31 -1.50
N THR A 36 3.27 9.96 -0.48
CA THR A 36 2.89 11.33 -0.08
C THR A 36 3.07 12.34 -1.21
N LYS A 37 4.11 12.19 -2.04
CA LYS A 37 4.33 13.04 -3.22
C LYS A 37 3.35 12.72 -4.36
N GLN A 38 2.85 11.48 -4.40
CA GLN A 38 1.90 11.00 -5.40
C GLN A 38 0.44 11.27 -5.01
N TYR A 39 0.14 11.57 -3.75
CA TYR A 39 -1.21 11.86 -3.25
C TYR A 39 -1.94 12.90 -4.11
N GLY A 40 -1.28 14.01 -4.47
CA GLY A 40 -1.88 15.03 -5.33
C GLY A 40 -2.32 14.50 -6.71
N ASN A 41 -1.55 13.58 -7.30
CA ASN A 41 -1.89 12.94 -8.57
C ASN A 41 -3.02 11.92 -8.40
N MET A 42 -3.05 11.21 -7.27
CA MET A 42 -4.12 10.28 -6.93
C MET A 42 -5.46 11.02 -6.79
N ILE A 43 -5.49 12.12 -6.03
CA ILE A 43 -6.68 12.95 -5.87
C ILE A 43 -7.19 13.43 -7.24
N GLU A 44 -6.30 13.86 -8.12
CA GLU A 44 -6.69 14.29 -9.48
C GLU A 44 -7.29 13.13 -10.30
N MET A 45 -6.70 11.94 -10.23
CA MET A 45 -7.19 10.75 -10.93
C MET A 45 -8.59 10.34 -10.43
N VAL A 46 -8.76 10.26 -9.11
CA VAL A 46 -10.02 9.91 -8.46
C VAL A 46 -11.09 10.96 -8.79
N SER A 47 -10.75 12.25 -8.68
CA SER A 47 -11.65 13.36 -9.03
C SER A 47 -12.12 13.30 -10.49
N THR A 48 -11.22 12.92 -11.40
CA THR A 48 -11.57 12.74 -12.83
C THR A 48 -12.60 11.62 -13.03
N GLY A 49 -12.50 10.54 -12.23
CA GLY A 49 -13.49 9.46 -12.20
C GLY A 49 -14.89 9.98 -11.86
N TYR A 50 -15.01 10.75 -10.78
CA TYR A 50 -16.30 11.34 -10.39
C TYR A 50 -16.79 12.43 -11.35
N ALA A 51 -15.91 13.25 -11.92
CA ALA A 51 -16.28 14.29 -12.88
C ALA A 51 -17.03 13.74 -14.10
N THR A 52 -16.80 12.48 -14.46
CA THR A 52 -17.55 11.80 -15.52
C THR A 52 -19.01 11.51 -15.12
N ARG A 53 -19.25 11.24 -13.83
CA ARG A 53 -20.59 10.96 -13.25
C ARG A 53 -21.37 12.24 -12.91
N TYR A 54 -20.66 13.32 -12.59
CA TYR A 54 -21.22 14.61 -12.17
C TYR A 54 -20.86 15.74 -13.14
N PRO A 55 -21.31 15.70 -14.42
CA PRO A 55 -20.88 16.65 -15.45
C PRO A 55 -21.39 18.08 -15.24
N MET A 56 -22.33 18.28 -14.32
CA MET A 56 -22.90 19.58 -13.95
C MET A 56 -22.13 20.30 -12.86
N LEU A 57 -21.25 19.60 -12.13
CA LEU A 57 -20.46 20.19 -11.03
C LEU A 57 -19.11 20.70 -11.56
N GLU A 58 -18.61 21.78 -10.97
CA GLU A 58 -17.29 22.28 -11.31
C GLU A 58 -16.19 21.30 -10.86
N ARG A 59 -15.14 21.17 -11.67
CA ARG A 59 -14.02 20.25 -11.38
C ARG A 59 -13.39 20.50 -10.02
N GLU A 60 -13.32 21.77 -9.61
CA GLU A 60 -12.76 22.15 -8.32
C GLU A 60 -13.64 21.70 -7.15
N GLN A 61 -14.97 21.74 -7.29
CA GLN A 61 -15.89 21.25 -6.25
C GLN A 61 -15.69 19.75 -6.02
N ILE A 62 -15.69 18.97 -7.10
CA ILE A 62 -15.46 17.52 -7.03
C ILE A 62 -14.11 17.22 -6.39
N ARG A 63 -13.06 17.94 -6.79
CA ARG A 63 -11.72 17.77 -6.24
C ARG A 63 -11.65 18.07 -4.74
N ASN A 64 -12.39 19.06 -4.27
CA ASN A 64 -12.43 19.41 -2.85
C ASN A 64 -13.15 18.34 -2.04
N VAL A 65 -14.30 17.84 -2.50
CA VAL A 65 -15.01 16.73 -1.85
C VAL A 65 -14.12 15.49 -1.75
N VAL A 66 -13.42 15.12 -2.83
CA VAL A 66 -12.48 13.99 -2.81
C VAL A 66 -11.34 14.23 -1.81
N ARG A 67 -10.78 15.44 -1.73
CA ARG A 67 -9.71 15.77 -0.78
C ARG A 67 -10.18 15.72 0.67
N GLU A 68 -11.40 16.17 0.94
CA GLU A 68 -11.99 16.19 2.29
C GLU A 68 -12.29 14.78 2.82
N ASN A 69 -12.52 13.82 1.92
CA ASN A 69 -12.86 12.45 2.28
C ASN A 69 -11.67 11.47 2.21
N ILE A 70 -10.54 11.85 1.61
CA ILE A 70 -9.36 10.98 1.51
C ILE A 70 -8.19 11.62 2.23
N ASP A 71 -8.02 11.29 3.51
CA ASP A 71 -6.87 11.74 4.30
C ASP A 71 -5.59 10.99 3.85
N PRO A 72 -4.47 11.71 3.65
CA PRO A 72 -3.22 11.10 3.17
C PRO A 72 -2.58 10.14 4.19
N ASP A 73 -2.77 10.36 5.50
CA ASP A 73 -2.23 9.51 6.55
C ASP A 73 -3.10 8.25 6.71
N ASP A 74 -4.44 8.39 6.67
CA ASP A 74 -5.36 7.24 6.64
C ASP A 74 -5.08 6.34 5.43
N LEU A 75 -4.83 6.94 4.27
CA LEU A 75 -4.48 6.20 3.06
C LEU A 75 -3.14 5.48 3.21
N LYS A 76 -2.15 6.09 3.88
CA LYS A 76 -0.86 5.45 4.18
C LYS A 76 -1.08 4.23 5.04
N ASP A 77 -1.81 4.38 6.14
CA ASP A 77 -2.07 3.31 7.09
C ASP A 77 -2.82 2.15 6.43
N MET A 78 -3.81 2.45 5.59
CA MET A 78 -4.53 1.45 4.80
C MET A 78 -3.61 0.65 3.88
N VAL A 79 -2.74 1.32 3.12
CA VAL A 79 -1.78 0.64 2.23
C VAL A 79 -0.80 -0.21 3.05
N VAL A 80 -0.35 0.29 4.21
CA VAL A 80 0.53 -0.45 5.12
C VAL A 80 -0.14 -1.73 5.62
N GLU A 81 -1.40 -1.67 6.04
CA GLU A 81 -2.13 -2.83 6.53
C GLU A 81 -2.32 -3.88 5.44
N ILE A 82 -2.76 -3.47 4.25
CA ILE A 82 -2.91 -4.38 3.11
C ILE A 82 -1.58 -5.06 2.76
N TYR A 83 -0.48 -4.32 2.72
CA TYR A 83 0.82 -4.92 2.42
C TYR A 83 1.31 -5.85 3.53
N ALA A 84 1.07 -5.51 4.80
CA ALA A 84 1.46 -6.34 5.94
C ALA A 84 0.66 -7.66 6.03
N ASP A 85 -0.58 -7.67 5.54
CA ASP A 85 -1.45 -8.85 5.50
C ASP A 85 -1.06 -9.82 4.37
N HIS A 86 -0.55 -9.28 3.26
CA HIS A 86 -0.24 -10.07 2.07
C HIS A 86 1.22 -10.48 1.95
N PHE A 87 2.15 -9.75 2.56
CA PHE A 87 3.59 -9.99 2.43
C PHE A 87 4.26 -10.25 3.77
N ASP A 88 5.12 -11.27 3.79
CA ASP A 88 5.94 -11.56 4.95
C ASP A 88 7.15 -10.62 5.06
N ASN A 89 7.88 -10.75 6.16
CA ASN A 89 9.05 -9.94 6.47
C ASN A 89 10.14 -9.99 5.40
N ASP A 90 10.40 -11.15 4.81
CA ASP A 90 11.50 -11.30 3.87
C ASP A 90 11.09 -10.82 2.47
N GLU A 91 9.82 -11.01 2.11
CA GLU A 91 9.20 -10.47 0.92
C GLU A 91 9.20 -8.94 0.95
N LEU A 92 8.78 -8.32 2.05
CA LEU A 92 8.81 -6.87 2.23
C LEU A 92 10.25 -6.33 2.17
N ASP A 93 11.24 -7.02 2.75
CA ASP A 93 12.66 -6.63 2.63
C ASP A 93 13.17 -6.68 1.18
N LEU A 94 12.71 -7.65 0.39
CA LEU A 94 13.02 -7.70 -1.05
C LEU A 94 12.38 -6.54 -1.80
N MET A 95 11.12 -6.22 -1.51
CA MET A 95 10.42 -5.09 -2.11
C MET A 95 11.08 -3.76 -1.75
N ILE A 96 11.47 -3.56 -0.48
CA ILE A 96 12.19 -2.35 -0.02
C ILE A 96 13.52 -2.22 -0.78
N ARG A 97 14.31 -3.30 -0.87
CA ARG A 97 15.59 -3.27 -1.59
C ARG A 97 15.41 -2.95 -3.07
N ALA A 98 14.40 -3.54 -3.71
CA ALA A 98 14.09 -3.25 -5.11
C ALA A 98 13.63 -1.80 -5.30
N ASN A 99 12.82 -1.26 -4.38
CA ASN A 99 12.37 0.12 -4.40
C ASN A 99 13.51 1.13 -4.19
N GLN A 100 14.48 0.80 -3.33
CA GLN A 100 15.67 1.64 -3.09
C GLN A 100 16.66 1.66 -4.26
N HIS A 101 16.62 0.65 -5.13
CA HIS A 101 17.52 0.50 -6.28
C HIS A 101 16.72 0.22 -7.56
N PRO A 102 15.94 1.19 -8.07
CA PRO A 102 15.03 0.97 -9.19
C PRO A 102 15.74 0.48 -10.46
N GLU A 103 16.97 0.93 -10.71
CA GLU A 103 17.80 0.49 -11.83
C GLU A 103 18.29 -0.97 -11.71
N GLN A 104 18.22 -1.54 -10.51
CA GLN A 104 18.60 -2.93 -10.20
C GLN A 104 17.41 -3.79 -9.78
N ALA A 105 16.19 -3.23 -9.71
CA ALA A 105 15.01 -3.91 -9.18
C ALA A 105 14.77 -5.26 -9.86
N MET A 106 14.85 -5.33 -11.19
CA MET A 106 14.72 -6.60 -11.93
C MET A 106 15.79 -7.60 -11.55
N ALA A 107 17.05 -7.18 -11.37
CA ALA A 107 18.12 -8.07 -10.96
C ALA A 107 17.92 -8.57 -9.52
N ILE A 108 17.49 -7.70 -8.60
CA ILE A 108 17.22 -8.04 -7.20
C ILE A 108 16.11 -9.11 -7.10
N ILE A 109 15.04 -8.95 -7.88
CA ILE A 109 13.89 -9.85 -7.89
C ILE A 109 14.18 -11.13 -8.66
N LEU A 110 14.74 -11.07 -9.86
CA LEU A 110 14.82 -12.25 -10.74
C LEU A 110 16.05 -13.13 -10.51
N ASN A 111 17.12 -12.62 -9.90
CA ASN A 111 18.36 -13.40 -9.70
C ASN A 111 18.32 -14.34 -8.48
N SER A 112 17.26 -14.30 -7.67
CA SER A 112 17.10 -15.19 -6.51
C SER A 112 15.88 -16.09 -6.67
N LYS A 113 15.89 -17.25 -6.00
CA LYS A 113 14.67 -18.08 -5.91
C LYS A 113 13.55 -17.32 -5.22
N GLN A 114 13.86 -16.71 -4.08
CA GLN A 114 12.90 -15.96 -3.26
C GLN A 114 12.26 -14.79 -4.01
N GLY A 115 13.03 -14.02 -4.79
CA GLY A 115 12.47 -12.93 -5.57
C GLY A 115 11.62 -13.39 -6.75
N ARG A 116 11.94 -14.55 -7.37
CA ARG A 116 11.07 -15.16 -8.39
C ARG A 116 9.75 -15.67 -7.78
N ASP A 117 9.83 -16.29 -6.60
CA ASP A 117 8.65 -16.73 -5.84
C ASP A 117 7.77 -15.50 -5.47
N LEU A 118 8.39 -14.41 -5.02
CA LEU A 118 7.72 -13.13 -4.77
C LEU A 118 7.05 -12.57 -6.03
N ALA A 119 7.75 -12.54 -7.17
CA ALA A 119 7.17 -12.06 -8.42
C ALA A 119 5.95 -12.87 -8.84
N GLN A 120 6.01 -14.20 -8.69
CA GLN A 120 4.87 -15.08 -8.95
C GLN A 120 3.71 -14.84 -7.98
N LYS A 121 4.02 -14.64 -6.69
CA LYS A 121 3.02 -14.31 -5.67
C LYS A 121 2.30 -13.00 -6.00
N VAL A 122 3.04 -11.93 -6.30
CA VAL A 122 2.47 -10.63 -6.70
C VAL A 122 1.49 -10.79 -7.87
N MET A 123 1.85 -11.56 -8.90
CA MET A 123 0.95 -11.83 -10.03
C MET A 123 -0.30 -12.62 -9.63
N THR A 124 -0.21 -13.47 -8.61
CA THR A 124 -1.31 -14.31 -8.13
C THR A 124 -2.29 -13.52 -7.26
N ILE A 125 -1.76 -12.63 -6.39
CA ILE A 125 -2.56 -11.90 -5.40
C ILE A 125 -2.94 -10.49 -5.84
N GLN A 126 -2.49 -10.02 -7.02
CA GLN A 126 -2.77 -8.67 -7.51
C GLN A 126 -4.27 -8.32 -7.47
N THR A 127 -5.13 -9.25 -7.90
CA THR A 127 -6.58 -9.05 -7.88
C THR A 127 -7.15 -9.03 -6.46
N THR A 128 -6.53 -9.77 -5.53
CA THR A 128 -6.91 -9.77 -4.11
C THR A 128 -6.54 -8.45 -3.46
N ILE A 129 -5.30 -7.99 -3.62
CA ILE A 129 -4.85 -6.67 -3.14
C ILE A 129 -5.71 -5.54 -3.70
N ALA A 130 -6.06 -5.60 -5.00
CA ALA A 130 -6.94 -4.60 -5.61
C ALA A 130 -8.35 -4.61 -4.99
N LYS A 131 -8.88 -5.80 -4.67
CA LYS A 131 -10.15 -5.93 -3.99
C LYS A 131 -10.08 -5.41 -2.55
N ASP A 132 -9.04 -5.73 -1.81
CA ASP A 132 -8.90 -5.27 -0.42
C ASP A 132 -8.75 -3.75 -0.35
N MET A 133 -8.06 -3.15 -1.33
CA MET A 133 -8.00 -1.70 -1.48
C MET A 133 -9.38 -1.09 -1.79
N GLN A 134 -10.15 -1.73 -2.67
CA GLN A 134 -11.51 -1.28 -2.98
C GLN A 134 -12.42 -1.37 -1.74
N ASP A 135 -12.37 -2.49 -1.03
CA ASP A 135 -13.19 -2.73 0.16
C ASP A 135 -12.80 -1.76 1.28
N ALA A 136 -11.51 -1.45 1.47
CA ALA A 136 -11.04 -0.49 2.46
C ALA A 136 -11.39 0.98 2.11
N MET A 137 -11.58 1.29 0.83
CA MET A 137 -12.01 2.61 0.36
C MET A 137 -13.54 2.77 0.26
N ALA A 138 -14.32 1.71 0.47
CA ALA A 138 -15.77 1.70 0.24
C ALA A 138 -16.51 2.80 1.03
N ASP A 139 -16.20 2.93 2.33
CA ASP A 139 -16.83 3.95 3.18
C ASP A 139 -16.51 5.39 2.70
N ARG A 140 -15.30 5.60 2.15
CA ARG A 140 -14.91 6.90 1.58
C ARG A 140 -15.59 7.15 0.25
N ASP A 141 -15.76 6.14 -0.59
CA ASP A 141 -16.50 6.23 -1.86
C ASP A 141 -17.97 6.60 -1.58
N GLU A 142 -18.62 5.95 -0.62
CA GLU A 142 -19.99 6.26 -0.21
C GLU A 142 -20.12 7.73 0.26
N ALA A 143 -19.25 8.18 1.17
CA ALA A 143 -19.28 9.56 1.66
C ALA A 143 -19.03 10.62 0.56
N ILE A 144 -18.14 10.32 -0.39
CA ILE A 144 -17.91 11.18 -1.56
C ILE A 144 -19.17 11.24 -2.42
N VAL A 145 -19.77 10.09 -2.73
CA VAL A 145 -20.96 10.01 -3.58
C VAL A 145 -22.13 10.76 -2.95
N ASP A 146 -22.39 10.55 -1.67
CA ASP A 146 -23.46 11.24 -0.93
C ASP A 146 -23.28 12.76 -0.99
N THR A 147 -22.06 13.25 -0.71
CA THR A 147 -21.75 14.69 -0.75
C THR A 147 -21.90 15.26 -2.16
N LEU A 148 -21.50 14.51 -3.20
CA LEU A 148 -21.64 14.96 -4.59
C LEU A 148 -23.10 14.94 -5.07
N ASP A 149 -23.89 13.99 -4.61
CA ASP A 149 -25.33 13.92 -4.90
C ASP A 149 -26.06 15.12 -4.27
N ASP A 150 -25.74 15.48 -3.03
CA ASP A 150 -26.28 16.68 -2.37
C ASP A 150 -25.93 17.96 -3.16
N LEU A 151 -24.66 18.13 -3.56
CA LEU A 151 -24.23 19.28 -4.36
C LEU A 151 -24.91 19.33 -5.73
N LYS A 152 -25.14 18.18 -6.35
CA LYS A 152 -25.84 18.09 -7.63
C LYS A 152 -27.29 18.53 -7.47
N ASP A 153 -27.97 18.10 -6.41
CA ASP A 153 -29.37 18.42 -6.18
C ASP A 153 -29.56 19.91 -5.84
N GLU A 154 -28.63 20.51 -5.08
CA GLU A 154 -28.56 21.96 -4.86
C GLU A 154 -28.36 22.76 -6.15
N ALA A 155 -27.55 22.26 -7.09
CA ALA A 155 -27.30 22.93 -8.37
C ALA A 155 -28.50 22.85 -9.35
N GLN A 156 -29.45 21.94 -9.10
CA GLN A 156 -30.61 21.71 -9.96
C GLN A 156 -31.93 22.26 -9.42
N GLY A 157 -31.99 22.62 -8.13
CA GLY A 157 -33.14 23.23 -7.45
C GLY A 157 -33.19 24.76 -7.57
#